data_AF-A0A452Z8N4-F1
#
_entry.id   AF-A0A452Z8N4-F1
#
_cell.length_a   1.000
_cell.length_b   1.000
_cell.length_c   1.000
_cell.angle_alpha   90.00
_cell.angle_beta   90.00
_cell.angle_gamma   90.00
#
_symmetry.space_group_name_H-M   'P 1'
#
loop_
_entity.id
_entity.type
_entity.pdbx_description
1 polymer ?
#
loop_
_entity_poly.entity_id
_entity_poly.type
_entity_poly.pdbx_seq_one_letter_code
_entity_poly.pdbx_strand_id
1 'polypeptide(L)'
;SDVFDQVIRECGEHNAQFQALIRKMVEQNLDIETTRNEDHYGAAIHHLSLLRNKRCLMAYMYNRAETIRSFRWKIGPVLPHEIQEKLNFSEKEYFRSHSSAIKSYISEMDIDLTVVCIFPVSFIFWG
;
A
#
# COMPACT_ATOMS: atom_id res chain seq x y z
N SER A 1 -5.26 -9.81 6.39
CA SER A 1 -6.64 -9.89 5.83
C SER A 1 -6.58 -11.05 4.91
N ASP A 2 -7.50 -12.01 5.02
CA ASP A 2 -7.42 -13.30 4.34
C ASP A 2 -7.08 -13.19 2.83
N VAL A 3 -7.70 -12.23 2.14
CA VAL A 3 -7.42 -11.95 0.72
C VAL A 3 -5.99 -11.43 0.47
N PHE A 4 -5.48 -10.56 1.34
CA PHE A 4 -4.10 -10.05 1.23
C PHE A 4 -3.10 -11.20 1.39
N ASP A 5 -3.32 -12.05 2.39
CA ASP A 5 -2.47 -13.19 2.71
C ASP A 5 -2.53 -14.24 1.58
N GLN A 6 -3.71 -14.44 0.98
CA GLN A 6 -3.88 -15.26 -0.22
C GLN A 6 -3.05 -14.76 -1.41
N VAL A 7 -3.06 -13.45 -1.71
CA VAL A 7 -2.28 -12.89 -2.83
C VAL A 7 -0.77 -13.00 -2.56
N ILE A 8 -0.33 -12.86 -1.30
CA ILE A 8 1.08 -13.10 -0.93
C ILE A 8 1.47 -14.56 -1.18
N ARG A 9 0.63 -15.52 -0.81
CA ARG A 9 0.86 -16.94 -1.12
C ARG A 9 0.93 -17.19 -2.63
N GLU A 10 0.00 -16.62 -3.40
CA GLU A 10 -0.01 -16.71 -4.87
C GLU A 10 1.29 -16.15 -5.48
N CYS A 11 1.82 -15.04 -4.94
CA CYS A 11 3.13 -14.53 -5.34
C CYS A 11 4.26 -15.53 -5.05
N GLY A 12 4.21 -16.21 -3.89
CA GLY A 12 5.16 -17.27 -3.56
C GLY A 12 5.13 -18.41 -4.57
N GLU A 13 3.93 -18.85 -4.98
CA GLU A 13 3.71 -19.91 -5.96
C GLU A 13 4.23 -19.51 -7.35
N HIS A 14 3.85 -18.32 -7.85
CA HIS A 14 4.36 -17.82 -9.14
C HIS A 14 5.89 -17.68 -9.13
N ASN A 15 6.49 -17.20 -8.04
CA ASN A 15 7.94 -17.06 -7.95
C ASN A 15 8.64 -18.42 -7.94
N ALA A 16 8.12 -19.42 -7.22
CA ALA A 16 8.68 -20.76 -7.22
C ALA A 16 8.63 -21.41 -8.62
N GLN A 17 7.48 -21.29 -9.31
CA GLN A 17 7.28 -21.81 -10.67
C GLN A 17 8.17 -21.09 -11.69
N PHE A 18 8.24 -19.76 -11.63
CA PHE A 18 9.15 -18.97 -12.46
C PHE A 18 10.60 -19.45 -12.31
N GLN A 19 11.10 -19.55 -11.08
CA GLN A 19 12.46 -20.01 -10.82
C GLN A 19 12.72 -21.43 -11.30
N ALA A 20 11.74 -22.33 -11.19
CA ALA A 20 11.86 -23.70 -11.68
C ALA A 20 12.02 -23.75 -13.21
N LEU A 21 11.23 -22.96 -13.95
CA LEU A 21 11.33 -22.88 -15.41
C LEU A 21 12.64 -22.26 -15.87
N ILE A 22 13.09 -21.18 -15.21
CA ILE A 22 14.39 -20.57 -15.52
C ILE A 22 15.53 -21.57 -15.28
N ARG A 23 15.52 -22.30 -14.14
CA ARG A 23 16.52 -23.35 -13.86
C ARG A 23 16.53 -24.43 -14.93
N LYS A 24 15.36 -24.94 -15.32
CA LYS A 24 15.22 -25.95 -16.37
C LYS A 24 15.81 -25.49 -17.71
N MET A 25 15.55 -24.25 -18.11
CA MET A 25 16.10 -23.70 -19.36
C MET A 25 17.64 -23.58 -19.29
N VAL A 26 18.18 -23.16 -18.15
CA VAL A 26 19.64 -23.07 -17.93
C VAL A 26 20.29 -24.46 -17.98
N GLU A 27 19.70 -25.47 -17.34
CA GLU A 27 20.20 -26.85 -17.36
C GLU A 27 20.24 -27.45 -18.78
N GLN A 28 19.32 -27.01 -19.65
CA GLN A 28 19.27 -27.40 -21.05
C GLN A 28 20.19 -26.56 -21.96
N ASN A 29 20.98 -25.64 -21.39
CA ASN A 29 21.81 -24.65 -22.12
C ASN A 29 21.00 -23.83 -23.14
N LEU A 30 19.74 -23.55 -22.84
CA LEU A 30 18.89 -22.67 -23.65
C LEU A 30 19.16 -21.21 -23.29
N ASP A 31 19.28 -20.36 -24.30
CA ASP A 31 19.42 -18.93 -24.08
C ASP A 31 18.06 -18.31 -23.70
N ILE A 32 17.97 -17.71 -22.52
CA ILE A 32 16.70 -17.23 -21.93
C ILE A 32 16.09 -16.09 -22.77
N GLU A 33 16.93 -15.28 -23.42
CA GLU A 33 16.51 -14.10 -24.18
C GLU A 33 16.00 -14.44 -25.58
N THR A 34 16.61 -15.43 -26.25
CA THR A 34 16.25 -15.78 -27.63
C THR A 34 15.34 -17.00 -27.75
N THR A 35 15.30 -17.87 -26.73
CA THR A 35 14.46 -19.06 -26.72
C THR A 35 12.98 -18.69 -26.66
N ARG A 36 12.16 -19.27 -27.54
CA ARG A 36 10.70 -19.06 -27.60
C ARG A 36 9.93 -20.37 -27.50
N ASN A 37 10.31 -21.20 -26.53
CA ASN A 37 9.65 -22.47 -26.24
C ASN A 37 8.57 -22.30 -25.15
N GLU A 38 7.89 -23.39 -24.83
CA GLU A 38 6.84 -23.43 -23.81
C GLU A 38 7.35 -23.00 -22.43
N ASP A 39 8.58 -23.38 -22.07
CA ASP A 39 9.20 -23.01 -20.79
C ASP A 39 9.45 -21.50 -20.68
N HIS A 40 9.90 -20.86 -21.77
CA HIS A 40 10.10 -19.41 -21.84
C HIS A 40 8.77 -18.66 -21.66
N TYR A 41 7.73 -19.07 -22.39
CA TYR A 41 6.41 -18.42 -22.27
C TYR A 41 5.76 -18.68 -20.90
N GLY A 42 5.94 -19.88 -20.32
CA GLY A 42 5.54 -20.18 -18.96
C GLY A 42 6.22 -19.23 -17.96
N ALA A 43 7.54 -19.07 -18.06
CA ALA A 43 8.30 -18.17 -17.20
C ALA A 43 7.82 -16.71 -17.36
N ALA A 44 7.58 -16.26 -18.59
CA ALA A 44 7.05 -14.93 -18.86
C ALA A 44 5.68 -14.70 -18.19
N ILE A 45 4.77 -15.69 -18.23
CA ILE A 45 3.46 -15.61 -17.59
C ILE A 45 3.62 -15.48 -16.06
N HIS A 46 4.41 -16.33 -15.41
CA HIS A 46 4.61 -16.23 -13.96
C HIS A 46 5.25 -14.89 -13.56
N HIS A 47 6.22 -14.41 -14.35
CA HIS A 47 6.84 -13.10 -14.11
C HIS A 47 5.84 -11.94 -14.23
N LEU A 48 5.02 -11.92 -15.28
CA LEU A 48 3.99 -10.89 -15.47
C LEU A 48 2.93 -10.94 -14.38
N SER A 49 2.52 -12.12 -13.93
CA SER A 49 1.60 -12.29 -12.79
C SER A 49 2.18 -11.72 -11.50
N LEU A 50 3.46 -11.93 -11.22
CA LEU A 50 4.14 -11.32 -10.07
C LEU A 50 4.12 -9.79 -10.16
N LEU A 51 4.42 -9.22 -11.33
CA LEU A 51 4.39 -7.77 -11.52
C LEU A 51 2.98 -7.19 -11.33
N ARG A 52 1.96 -7.88 -11.83
CA ARG A 52 0.55 -7.52 -11.60
C ARG A 52 0.23 -7.51 -10.10
N ASN A 53 0.52 -8.60 -9.40
CA ASN A 53 0.20 -8.73 -7.98
C ASN A 53 0.96 -7.71 -7.15
N LYS A 54 2.25 -7.49 -7.42
CA LYS A 54 3.04 -6.40 -6.80
C LYS A 54 2.36 -5.04 -6.98
N ARG A 55 1.93 -4.70 -8.20
CA ARG A 55 1.28 -3.42 -8.49
C ARG A 55 -0.02 -3.27 -7.70
N CYS A 56 -0.87 -4.29 -7.70
CA CYS A 56 -2.15 -4.27 -6.99
C CYS A 56 -1.96 -4.17 -5.46
N LEU A 57 -1.03 -4.94 -4.89
CA LEU A 57 -0.71 -4.88 -3.46
C LEU A 57 -0.20 -3.50 -3.06
N MET A 58 0.71 -2.92 -3.83
CA MET A 58 1.24 -1.57 -3.58
C MET A 58 0.13 -0.51 -3.67
N ALA A 59 -0.74 -0.59 -4.68
CA ALA A 59 -1.87 0.33 -4.81
C ALA A 59 -2.84 0.24 -3.63
N TYR A 60 -3.15 -0.99 -3.18
CA TYR A 60 -3.98 -1.22 -2.00
C TYR A 60 -3.36 -0.64 -0.74
N MET A 61 -2.08 -0.93 -0.47
CA MET A 61 -1.36 -0.42 0.70
C MET A 61 -1.27 1.11 0.68
N TYR A 62 -1.01 1.70 -0.48
CA TYR A 62 -0.98 3.15 -0.64
C TYR A 62 -2.34 3.78 -0.32
N ASN A 63 -3.43 3.26 -0.90
CA ASN A 63 -4.77 3.77 -0.66
C ASN A 63 -5.16 3.67 0.83
N ARG A 64 -4.77 2.59 1.51
CA ARG A 64 -4.96 2.45 2.96
C ARG A 64 -4.18 3.49 3.74
N ALA A 65 -2.90 3.69 3.43
CA ALA A 65 -2.07 4.69 4.09
C ALA A 65 -2.64 6.11 3.89
N GLU A 66 -3.13 6.44 2.70
CA GLU A 66 -3.81 7.72 2.43
C GLU A 66 -5.08 7.89 3.26
N THR A 67 -5.90 6.85 3.33
CA THR A 67 -7.12 6.88 4.16
C THR A 67 -6.77 7.14 5.62
N ILE A 68 -5.74 6.46 6.15
CA ILE A 68 -5.25 6.62 7.52
C ILE A 68 -4.72 8.04 7.75
N ARG A 69 -3.92 8.59 6.84
CA ARG A 69 -3.45 9.98 6.93
C ARG A 69 -4.60 10.97 6.97
N SER A 70 -5.66 10.72 6.19
CA SER A 70 -6.83 11.60 6.16
C SER A 70 -7.56 11.69 7.51
N PHE A 71 -7.45 10.68 8.37
CA PHE A 71 -8.10 10.71 9.69
C PHE A 71 -7.57 11.83 10.59
N ARG A 72 -6.29 12.21 10.48
CA ARG A 72 -5.71 13.28 11.30
C ARG A 72 -6.45 14.61 11.10
N TRP A 73 -6.93 14.83 9.89
CA TRP A 73 -7.62 16.05 9.46
C TRP A 73 -9.14 15.96 9.64
N LYS A 74 -9.74 14.78 9.43
CA LYS A 74 -11.19 14.58 9.55
C LYS A 74 -11.68 14.37 10.98
N ILE A 75 -10.86 13.72 11.80
CA ILE A 75 -11.24 13.23 13.13
C ILE A 75 -10.38 13.90 14.21
N GLY A 76 -9.09 14.09 13.91
CA GLY A 76 -8.14 14.67 14.85
C GLY A 76 -7.07 13.68 15.31
N PRO A 77 -6.33 14.00 16.38
CA PRO A 77 -5.17 13.21 16.81
C PRO A 77 -5.55 11.92 17.54
N VAL A 78 -6.81 11.78 17.98
CA VAL A 78 -7.31 10.61 18.70
C VAL A 78 -8.39 9.95 17.85
N LEU A 79 -8.20 8.67 17.52
CA LEU A 79 -9.15 7.90 16.73
C LEU A 79 -10.24 7.27 17.63
N PRO A 80 -11.52 7.29 17.23
CA PRO A 80 -12.57 6.48 17.85
C PRO A 80 -12.25 4.99 17.88
N HIS A 81 -12.81 4.27 18.85
CA HIS A 81 -12.52 2.86 19.08
C HIS A 81 -12.85 1.99 17.85
N GLU A 82 -13.97 2.27 17.20
CA GLU A 82 -14.50 1.53 16.04
C GLU A 82 -13.56 1.59 14.83
N ILE A 83 -12.77 2.66 14.71
CA ILE A 83 -11.76 2.81 13.66
C ILE A 83 -10.49 2.09 14.10
N GLN A 84 -10.09 2.22 15.37
CA GLN A 84 -8.91 1.53 15.90
C GLN A 84 -9.04 0.01 15.77
N GLU A 85 -10.22 -0.57 15.95
CA GLU A 85 -10.43 -2.02 15.77
C GLU A 85 -10.19 -2.48 14.32
N LYS A 86 -10.42 -1.62 13.33
CA LYS A 86 -10.23 -1.91 11.90
C LYS A 86 -8.78 -1.74 11.42
N LEU A 87 -7.92 -1.15 12.25
CA LEU A 87 -6.51 -0.93 11.94
C LEU A 87 -5.66 -2.02 12.58
N ASN A 88 -4.69 -2.52 11.82
CA ASN A 88 -3.68 -3.41 12.39
C ASN A 88 -2.68 -2.62 13.27
N PHE A 89 -1.78 -3.32 13.94
CA PHE A 89 -0.79 -2.70 14.82
C PHE A 89 0.11 -1.68 14.09
N SER A 90 0.68 -2.05 12.94
CA SER A 90 1.59 -1.18 12.19
C SER A 90 0.90 0.05 11.60
N GLU A 91 -0.39 -0.05 11.27
CA GLU A 91 -1.22 1.08 10.82
C GLU A 91 -1.53 2.05 11.96
N LYS A 92 -1.76 1.55 13.17
CA LYS A 92 -1.90 2.39 14.37
C LYS A 92 -0.60 3.13 14.66
N GLU A 93 0.52 2.45 14.57
CA GLU A 93 1.85 3.05 14.73
C GLU A 93 2.13 4.09 13.64
N TYR A 94 1.83 3.78 12.38
CA TYR A 94 1.91 4.72 11.27
C TYR A 94 1.09 6.00 11.51
N PHE A 95 -0.15 5.85 11.97
CA PHE A 95 -1.01 6.99 12.31
C PHE A 95 -0.42 7.84 13.44
N ARG A 96 0.11 7.20 14.50
CA ARG A 96 0.74 7.90 15.63
C ARG A 96 1.97 8.69 15.19
N SER A 97 2.86 8.07 14.43
CA SER A 97 4.07 8.72 13.89
C SER A 97 3.72 9.88 12.97
N HIS A 98 2.73 9.70 12.09
CA HIS A 98 2.24 10.77 11.21
C HIS A 98 1.63 11.94 12.00
N SER A 99 0.79 11.64 12.99
CA SER A 99 0.15 12.66 13.84
C SER A 99 1.17 13.45 14.66
N SER A 100 2.22 12.78 15.15
CA SER A 100 3.34 13.40 15.86
C SER A 100 4.13 14.34 14.96
N ALA A 101 4.46 13.90 13.73
CA ALA A 101 5.16 14.74 12.76
C ALA A 101 4.37 16.01 12.40
N ILE A 102 3.05 15.88 12.19
CA ILE A 102 2.17 17.03 11.95
C ILE A 102 2.15 17.97 13.16
N LYS A 103 2.09 17.43 14.38
CA LYS A 103 2.11 18.24 15.61
C LYS A 103 3.42 19.03 15.73
N SER A 104 4.57 18.42 15.44
CA SER A 104 5.87 19.10 15.45
C SER A 104 5.87 20.26 14.46
N TYR A 105 5.45 19.98 13.22
CA TYR A 105 5.40 20.99 12.16
C TYR A 105 4.51 22.19 12.50
N ILE A 106 3.30 21.94 13.02
CA ILE A 106 2.39 23.00 13.47
C ILE A 106 3.01 23.82 14.60
N SER A 107 3.66 23.17 15.56
CA SER A 107 4.32 23.83 16.68
C SER A 107 5.50 24.70 16.25
N GLU A 108 6.24 24.29 15.22
CA GLU A 108 7.37 25.05 14.67
C GLU A 108 6.91 26.26 13.85
N MET A 109 5.77 26.15 13.17
CA MET A 109 5.22 27.23 12.36
C MET A 109 4.34 28.23 13.12
N ASP A 110 3.95 27.91 14.36
CA ASP A 110 3.00 28.68 15.17
C ASP A 110 1.66 28.97 14.45
N ILE A 111 1.24 28.04 13.58
CA ILE A 111 0.02 28.15 12.76
C ILE A 111 -0.79 26.86 12.89
N ASP A 112 -2.04 26.96 13.38
CA ASP A 112 -2.93 25.81 13.46
C ASP A 112 -3.57 25.48 12.10
N LEU A 113 -2.90 24.60 11.36
CA LEU A 113 -3.35 24.08 10.08
C LEU A 113 -4.61 23.19 10.18
N THR A 114 -5.00 22.76 11.38
CA THR A 114 -6.16 21.86 11.56
C THR A 114 -7.50 22.61 11.64
N VAL A 115 -7.47 23.91 11.89
CA VAL A 115 -8.68 24.76 12.06
C VAL A 115 -9.20 25.29 10.72
N VAL A 116 -8.34 25.38 9.69
CA VAL A 116 -8.67 25.98 8.38
C VAL A 116 -9.73 25.17 7.60
N CYS A 117 -9.95 23.90 7.93
CA CYS A 117 -10.93 23.04 7.25
C CYS A 117 -12.39 23.22 7.74
N ILE A 118 -12.64 24.04 8.76
CA ILE A 118 -13.99 24.38 9.22
C ILE A 118 -14.23 25.84 8.85
N PHE A 119 -14.71 26.10 7.62
CA PHE A 119 -15.26 27.42 7.31
C PHE A 119 -16.49 27.61 8.23
N PRO A 120 -16.53 28.63 9.11
CA PRO A 120 -17.68 28.85 9.95
C PRO A 120 -18.86 29.25 9.05
N VAL A 121 -19.92 28.42 9.07
CA VAL A 121 -21.15 28.60 8.28
C VAL A 121 -21.83 29.95 8.55
N SER A 122 -21.45 30.64 9.63
CA SER A 122 -21.89 31.99 9.97
C SER A 122 -21.43 33.09 9.01
N PHE A 123 -20.44 32.84 8.13
CA PHE A 123 -20.01 33.80 7.11
C PHE A 123 -20.80 33.74 5.79
N ILE A 124 -21.67 32.73 5.59
CA ILE A 124 -22.48 32.60 4.36
C ILE A 124 -23.85 33.29 4.51
N PHE A 125 -24.31 33.55 5.73
CA PHE A 125 -25.63 34.15 6.01
C PHE A 125 -25.62 35.67 6.24
N TRP A 126 -24.48 36.35 6.07
CA TRP A 126 -24.37 37.81 6.13
C TRP A 126 -23.67 38.35 4.87
N GLY A 127 -24.32 38.12 3.73
CA GLY A 127 -24.01 38.71 2.42
C GLY A 127 -25.30 38.94 1.64
#